data_AF-A0A967N9X2-F1
#
_entry.id   AF-A0A967N9X2-F1
#
_cell.length_a   1.000
_cell.length_b   1.000
_cell.length_c   1.000
_cell.angle_alpha   90.00
_cell.angle_beta   90.00
_cell.angle_gamma   90.00
#
_symmetry.space_group_name_H-M   'P 1'
#
loop_
_entity.id
_entity.type
_entity.pdbx_description
1 polymer ?
#
loop_
_entity_poly.entity_id
_entity_poly.type
_entity_poly.pdbx_seq_one_letter_code
_entity_poly.pdbx_strand_id
1 'polypeptide(L)' 'WIELDRDGTRPFTARHVIRNGPLAPPGAYTVVLRVGEETMRRPLTIRKDPHSAGSVADIRAQVALGLEIQSAADDAVGMI' A
#
# COMPACT_ATOMS: atom_id res chain seq x y z
N TRP A 1 13.90 -16.13 7.88
CA TRP A 1 13.08 -16.93 8.81
C TRP A 1 11.94 -16.07 9.31
N ILE A 2 10.72 -16.61 9.36
CA ILE A 2 9.52 -15.88 9.81
C ILE A 2 9.14 -16.46 11.17
N GLU A 3 9.02 -15.59 12.18
CA GLU A 3 8.65 -15.96 13.55
C GLU A 3 7.14 -16.17 13.63
N LEU A 4 6.71 -17.28 14.24
CA LEU A 4 5.31 -17.60 14.50
C LEU A 4 4.98 -17.27 15.96
N ASP A 5 3.71 -17.02 16.25
CA ASP A 5 3.25 -16.92 17.64
C ASP A 5 3.22 -18.29 18.34
N ARG A 6 2.80 -18.29 19.61
CA ARG A 6 2.76 -19.49 20.46
C ARG A 6 1.76 -20.55 19.97
N ASP A 7 0.76 -20.14 19.19
CA ASP A 7 -0.26 -21.03 18.65
C ASP A 7 0.12 -21.54 17.25
N GLY A 8 1.32 -21.22 16.78
CA GLY A 8 1.81 -21.57 15.45
C GLY A 8 1.13 -20.77 14.34
N THR A 9 0.41 -19.71 14.70
CA THR A 9 -0.27 -18.83 13.75
C THR A 9 0.56 -17.59 13.46
N ARG A 10 0.14 -16.86 12.43
CA ARG A 10 0.55 -15.48 12.21
C ARG A 10 -0.62 -14.73 11.58
N PRO A 11 -0.81 -13.45 11.90
CA PRO A 11 -1.72 -12.62 11.13
C PRO A 11 -1.22 -12.57 9.68
N PHE A 12 -2.07 -13.02 8.74
CA PHE A 12 -1.83 -12.79 7.33
C PHE A 12 -1.92 -11.29 7.08
N THR A 13 -0.81 -10.66 6.71
CA THR A 13 -0.83 -9.27 6.28
C THR A 13 -0.55 -9.23 4.79
N ALA A 14 -1.38 -8.52 4.02
CA ALA A 14 -1.15 -8.30 2.58
C ALA A 14 0.26 -7.75 2.29
N ARG A 15 0.84 -7.03 3.27
CA ARG A 15 2.21 -6.52 3.32
C ARG A 15 3.30 -7.62 3.18
N HIS A 16 3.00 -8.88 3.49
CA HIS A 16 3.94 -10.00 3.31
C HIS A 16 3.97 -10.56 1.88
N VAL A 17 2.88 -10.42 1.12
CA VAL A 17 2.79 -10.92 -0.27
C VAL A 17 3.30 -9.87 -1.25
N ILE A 18 3.07 -8.59 -0.94
CA ILE A 18 3.55 -7.46 -1.73
C ILE A 18 4.49 -6.62 -0.87
N ARG A 19 5.76 -7.05 -0.78
CA ARG A 19 6.74 -6.43 0.13
C ARG A 19 6.90 -4.91 -0.12
N ASN A 20 6.65 -4.44 -1.34
CA ASN A 20 6.44 -3.04 -1.73
C ASN A 20 5.61 -2.99 -3.03
N GLY A 21 4.28 -3.01 -2.92
CA GLY A 21 3.40 -2.69 -4.06
C GLY A 21 3.51 -1.20 -4.39
N PRO A 22 2.93 -0.72 -5.50
CA PRO A 22 2.79 0.71 -5.71
C PRO A 22 2.02 1.31 -4.53
N LEU A 23 2.72 2.05 -3.67
CA LEU A 23 2.14 2.66 -2.45
C LEU A 23 1.09 3.73 -2.78
N ALA A 24 1.19 4.28 -3.99
CA ALA A 24 0.28 5.26 -4.55
C ALA A 24 0.36 5.19 -6.08
N PRO A 25 -0.76 5.19 -6.82
CA PRO A 25 -0.72 5.34 -8.27
C PRO A 25 -0.24 6.75 -8.66
N PRO A 26 0.22 6.96 -9.91
CA PRO A 26 0.51 8.30 -10.41
C PRO A 26 -0.65 9.28 -10.15
N GLY A 27 -0.36 10.50 -9.73
CA GLY A 27 -1.38 11.46 -9.30
C GLY A 27 -0.82 12.67 -8.54
N ALA A 28 -1.72 13.55 -8.12
CA ALA A 28 -1.39 14.70 -7.29
C ALA A 28 -1.61 14.37 -5.81
N TYR A 29 -0.61 14.68 -4.99
CA TYR A 29 -0.56 14.37 -3.57
C TYR A 29 -0.11 15.59 -2.77
N THR A 30 -0.35 15.56 -1.47
CA THR A 30 0.23 16.50 -0.51
C THR A 30 1.13 15.72 0.44
N VAL A 31 2.41 16.05 0.45
CA VAL A 31 3.35 15.54 1.46
C VAL A 31 3.14 16.33 2.74
N VAL A 32 2.94 15.61 3.84
CA VAL A 32 2.78 16.20 5.17
C VAL A 32 3.98 15.78 6.02
N LEU A 33 4.78 16.75 6.46
CA LEU A 33 5.86 16.53 7.41
C LEU A 33 5.42 17.06 8.78
N ARG A 34 5.53 16.24 9.82
CA ARG A 34 5.24 16.61 11.21
C ARG A 34 6.53 16.56 12.02
N VAL A 35 6.87 17.65 12.70
CA VAL A 35 8.06 17.76 13.56
C VAL A 35 7.64 18.40 14.88
N GLY A 36 7.54 17.59 15.94
CA GLY A 36 6.92 18.04 17.19
C GLY A 36 5.49 18.51 16.96
N GLU A 37 5.21 19.77 17.28
CA GLU A 37 3.90 20.41 17.06
C GLU A 37 3.79 21.05 15.66
N GLU A 38 4.88 21.18 14.91
CA GLU A 38 4.86 21.79 13.59
C GLU A 38 4.34 20.81 12.53
N THR A 39 3.48 21.30 11.63
CA THR A 39 3.03 20.55 10.44
C THR A 39 3.28 21.36 9.17
N MET A 40 4.15 20.84 8.30
CA MET A 40 4.41 21.40 6.98
C MET A 40 3.68 20.60 5.91
N ARG A 41 3.17 21.30 4.88
CA ARG A 41 2.46 20.69 3.74
C ARG A 41 3.03 21.19 2.42
N ARG A 42 3.31 20.28 1.49
CA ARG A 42 3.79 20.62 0.13
C ARG A 42 3.12 19.75 -0.94
N PRO A 43 2.77 20.31 -2.11
CA PRO A 43 2.25 19.52 -3.22
C PRO A 43 3.35 18.62 -3.82
N LEU A 44 2.95 17.43 -4.29
CA LEU A 44 3.80 16.46 -4.98
C LEU A 44 3.02 15.82 -6.13
N THR A 45 3.60 15.80 -7.33
CA THR A 45 3.03 15.06 -8.46
C THR A 45 3.84 13.78 -8.69
N ILE A 46 3.19 12.63 -8.50
CA ILE A 46 3.74 11.33 -8.84
C ILE A 46 3.45 11.06 -10.32
N ARG A 47 4.49 10.77 -11.08
CA ARG A 47 4.39 10.43 -12.51
C ARG A 47 4.66 8.95 -12.73
N LYS A 48 4.10 8.41 -13.81
CA LYS A 48 4.46 7.06 -14.28
C LYS A 48 5.94 7.05 -14.68
N ASP A 49 6.64 5.98 -14.32
CA ASP A 49 7.99 5.71 -14.85
C ASP A 49 7.95 5.55 -16.38
N PRO A 50 8.69 6.37 -17.15
CA PRO A 50 8.71 6.31 -18.61
C PRO A 50 9.26 5.00 -19.17
N HIS A 51 10.02 4.22 -18.40
CA HIS A 51 10.61 2.96 -18.87
C HIS A 51 9.76 1.73 -18.55
N SER A 52 8.73 1.88 -17.71
CA SER A 52 7.81 0.79 -17.38
C SER A 52 6.74 0.62 -18.46
N ALA A 53 6.37 -0.63 -18.76
CA ALA A 53 5.22 -0.93 -19.61
C ALA A 53 3.88 -0.58 -18.92
N GLY A 54 2.76 -0.66 -19.65
CA GLY A 54 1.42 -0.41 -19.14
C GLY A 54 1.04 1.08 -19.04
N SER A 55 -0.25 1.38 -19.09
CA SER A 55 -0.79 2.73 -18.97
C SER A 55 -0.93 3.18 -17.51
N VAL A 56 -1.18 4.47 -17.29
CA VAL A 56 -1.58 4.96 -15.96
C VAL A 56 -2.89 4.32 -15.50
N ALA A 57 -3.80 4.01 -16.43
CA ALA A 57 -5.06 3.34 -16.10
C ALA A 57 -4.83 1.92 -15.59
N ASP A 58 -3.91 1.17 -16.22
CA ASP A 58 -3.55 -0.18 -15.78
C ASP A 58 -2.96 -0.15 -14.36
N ILE A 59 -2.05 0.79 -14.10
CA ILE A 59 -1.46 0.97 -12.76
C ILE A 59 -2.55 1.26 -11.72
N ARG A 60 -3.54 2.10 -12.04
CA ARG A 60 -4.67 2.38 -11.13
C ARG A 60 -5.51 1.14 -10.87
N ALA A 61 -5.83 0.37 -11.91
CA ALA A 61 -6.63 -0.84 -11.78
C ALA A 61 -5.92 -1.89 -10.90
N GLN A 62 -4.61 -2.06 -11.09
CA GLN A 62 -3.81 -2.97 -10.27
C GLN A 62 -3.77 -2.56 -8.79
N VAL A 63 -3.63 -1.26 -8.50
CA VAL A 63 -3.65 -0.77 -7.11
C VAL A 63 -5.02 -0.96 -6.48
N ALA A 64 -6.11 -0.66 -7.21
CA ALA A 64 -7.47 -0.85 -6.71
C ALA A 64 -7.73 -2.32 -6.33
N LEU A 65 -7.39 -3.25 -7.23
CA LEU A 65 -7.51 -4.69 -6.96
C LEU A 65 -6.66 -5.13 -5.76
N GLY A 66 -5.43 -4.61 -5.63
CA GLY A 66 -4.57 -4.92 -4.49
C GLY A 66 -5.17 -4.50 -3.15
N LEU A 67 -5.83 -3.33 -3.10
CA LEU A 67 -6.53 -2.84 -1.91
C LEU A 67 -7.79 -3.66 -1.59
N GLU A 68 -8.54 -4.10 -2.62
CA GLU A 68 -9.69 -4.99 -2.44
C GLU A 68 -9.27 -6.33 -1.83
N ILE A 69 -8.18 -6.93 -2.33
CA ILE A 69 -7.63 -8.18 -1.77
C ILE A 69 -7.19 -7.97 -0.32
N GLN A 70 -6.56 -6.84 -0.01
CA GLN A 70 -6.16 -6.52 1.36
C GLN A 70 -7.38 -6.42 2.28
N SER A 71 -8.40 -5.65 1.89
CA SER A 71 -9.63 -5.51 2.67
C SER A 71 -10.28 -6.86 2.94
N ALA A 72 -10.43 -7.69 1.90
CA ALA A 72 -11.05 -9.00 2.04
C ALA A 72 -10.24 -9.95 2.97
N ALA A 73 -8.91 -9.86 2.94
CA ALA A 73 -8.06 -10.62 3.84
C ALA A 73 -8.16 -10.14 5.30
N ASP A 74 -8.20 -8.82 5.51
CA ASP A 74 -8.37 -8.24 6.84
C ASP A 74 -9.76 -8.61 7.43
N ASP A 75 -10.82 -8.58 6.61
CA ASP A 75 -12.17 -9.00 7.00
C ASP A 75 -12.20 -10.47 7.43
N ALA A 76 -11.59 -11.36 6.65
CA ALA A 76 -11.53 -12.78 6.97
C ALA A 76 -10.79 -13.08 8.29
N VAL A 77 -9.75 -12.31 8.61
CA VAL A 77 -9.02 -12.41 9.89
C VAL A 77 -9.83 -11.82 11.04
N GLY A 78 -10.65 -10.79 10.81
CA GLY A 78 -11.54 -10.24 11.84
C GLY A 78 -12.71 -11.15 12.24
N MET A 79 -12.97 -12.21 11.47
CA MET A 79 -14.04 -13.18 11.73
C MET A 79 -13.62 -14.37 12.62
N ILE A 80 -12.32 -14.59 12.85
CA ILE A 80 -11.78 -15.65 13.72
C ILE A 80 -11.53 -15.15 15.15
#